data_AF-A0A2M8Q6G1-F1
#
_entry.id   AF-A0A2M8Q6G1-F1
#
_cell.length_a   1.000
_cell.length_b   1.000
_cell.length_c   1.000
_cell.angle_alpha   90.00
_cell.angle_beta   90.00
_cell.angle_gamma   90.00
#
_symmetry.space_group_name_H-M   'P 1'
#
loop_
_entity.id
_entity.type
_entity.pdbx_description
1 polymer ?
#
loop_
_entity_poly.entity_id
_entity_poly.type
_entity_poly.pdbx_seq_one_letter_code
_entity_poly.pdbx_strand_id
1 'polypeptide(L)'
;YNHPGVDPVALLRAVYYAFQEGDVVAGGSTITQQLVKRVLLSPERTVTRKIKEAILAAEITRRYDKDEILELYLNEVYYGNLAYGIDAAAETYFGKDAADLTLAEAALLAG
;
A
#
# COMPACT_ATOMS: atom_id res chain seq x y z
N TYR A 1 -3.20 -3.46 -10.98
CA TYR A 1 -2.21 -4.14 -11.83
C TYR A 1 -1.66 -3.32 -12.98
N ASN A 2 -2.46 -2.56 -13.76
CA ASN A 2 -1.96 -1.93 -15.01
C ASN A 2 -1.39 -0.50 -14.90
N HIS A 3 -0.92 -0.06 -13.72
CA HIS A 3 -0.42 1.31 -13.52
C HIS A 3 1.12 1.37 -13.43
N PRO A 4 1.78 2.44 -13.89
CA PRO A 4 3.24 2.61 -13.86
C PRO A 4 3.76 3.04 -12.48
N GLY A 5 3.28 2.40 -11.40
CA GLY A 5 3.66 2.69 -10.01
C GLY A 5 2.88 3.85 -9.38
N VAL A 6 2.39 4.79 -10.18
CA VAL A 6 1.43 5.83 -9.77
C VAL A 6 0.15 5.66 -10.59
N ASP A 7 -1.00 5.98 -10.01
CA ASP A 7 -2.28 6.08 -10.73
C ASP A 7 -2.67 7.56 -10.87
N PRO A 8 -2.42 8.18 -12.03
CA PRO A 8 -2.75 9.59 -12.27
C PRO A 8 -4.26 9.86 -12.19
N VAL A 9 -5.09 8.89 -12.57
CA VAL A 9 -6.56 9.03 -12.54
C VAL A 9 -7.04 9.00 -11.09
N ALA A 10 -6.51 8.08 -10.27
CA ALA A 10 -6.79 8.06 -8.83
C ALA A 10 -6.29 9.32 -8.12
N LEU A 11 -5.12 9.84 -8.51
CA LEU A 11 -4.59 11.09 -7.97
C LEU A 11 -5.49 12.30 -8.30
N LEU A 12 -5.86 12.47 -9.58
CA LEU A 12 -6.75 13.57 -10.00
C LEU A 12 -8.11 13.47 -9.33
N ARG A 13 -8.65 12.26 -9.20
CA ARG A 13 -9.92 11.99 -8.51
C ARG A 13 -9.84 12.36 -7.03
N ALA A 14 -8.77 11.97 -6.35
CA ALA A 14 -8.55 12.31 -4.93
C ALA A 14 -8.42 13.82 -4.73
N VAL A 15 -7.74 14.53 -5.63
CA VAL A 15 -7.65 15.99 -5.61
C VAL A 15 -9.03 16.62 -5.82
N TYR A 16 -9.81 16.14 -6.80
CA TYR A 16 -11.16 16.65 -7.07
C TYR A 16 -12.09 16.52 -5.85
N TYR A 17 -12.15 15.34 -5.22
CA TYR A 17 -12.95 15.15 -4.01
C TYR A 17 -12.44 16.00 -2.85
N ALA A 18 -11.13 16.14 -2.69
CA ALA A 18 -10.58 16.99 -1.64
C ALA A 18 -10.95 18.48 -1.79
N PHE A 19 -11.06 18.97 -3.03
CA PHE A 19 -11.57 20.32 -3.30
C PHE A 19 -13.07 20.46 -3.06
N GLN A 20 -13.87 19.40 -3.29
CA GLN A 20 -15.31 19.42 -3.06
C GLN A 20 -15.70 19.28 -1.58
N GLU A 21 -15.01 18.39 -0.85
CA GLU A 21 -15.38 17.99 0.51
C GLU A 21 -14.58 18.76 1.59
N GLY A 22 -13.53 19.50 1.19
CA GLY A 22 -12.71 20.32 2.08
C GLY A 22 -11.64 19.54 2.86
N ASP A 23 -11.56 18.22 2.68
CA ASP A 23 -10.61 17.34 3.35
C ASP A 23 -9.82 16.47 2.37
N VAL A 24 -8.56 16.15 2.70
CA VAL A 24 -7.73 15.27 1.87
C VAL A 24 -8.30 13.85 1.91
N VAL A 25 -8.92 13.42 0.81
CA VAL A 25 -9.45 12.06 0.67
C VAL A 25 -8.29 11.05 0.64
N ALA A 26 -8.17 10.25 1.70
CA ALA A 26 -7.28 9.11 1.73
C ALA A 26 -7.78 8.04 0.74
N GLY A 27 -6.87 7.48 -0.07
CA GLY A 27 -7.22 6.35 -0.97
C GLY A 27 -6.64 6.42 -2.38
N GLY A 28 -6.04 7.54 -2.80
CA GLY A 28 -5.47 7.67 -4.14
C GLY A 28 -4.09 7.03 -4.35
N SER A 29 -3.48 6.43 -3.31
CA SER A 29 -2.11 5.91 -3.40
C SER A 29 -2.09 4.43 -3.79
N THR A 30 -1.26 4.08 -4.77
CA THR A 30 -1.08 2.70 -5.22
C THR A 30 -0.38 1.85 -4.16
N ILE A 31 -0.44 0.52 -4.28
CA ILE A 31 0.33 -0.41 -3.44
C ILE A 31 1.83 -0.12 -3.51
N THR A 32 2.38 0.15 -4.70
CA THR A 32 3.80 0.48 -4.87
C THR A 32 4.18 1.77 -4.14
N GLN A 33 3.31 2.79 -4.17
CA GLN A 33 3.50 4.03 -3.41
C GLN A 33 3.48 3.77 -1.90
N GLN A 34 2.59 2.91 -1.43
CA GLN A 34 2.52 2.54 -0.02
C GLN A 34 3.75 1.75 0.43
N LEU A 35 4.25 0.82 -0.38
CA LEU A 35 5.50 0.09 -0.12
C LEU A 35 6.69 1.05 0.01
N VAL A 36 6.89 1.93 -0.98
CA VAL A 36 7.97 2.94 -0.97
C VAL A 36 7.88 3.84 0.26
N LYS A 37 6.67 4.29 0.62
CA LYS A 37 6.46 5.14 1.80
C LYS A 37 6.91 4.47 3.09
N ARG A 38 6.70 3.15 3.23
CA ARG A 38 7.03 2.38 4.43
C ARG A 38 8.52 2.05 4.51
N VAL A 39 9.11 1.60 3.40
CA VAL A 39 10.47 1.05 3.40
C VAL A 39 11.55 2.11 3.18
N LEU A 40 11.26 3.14 2.37
CA LEU A 40 12.31 4.03 1.83
C LEU A 40 12.21 5.48 2.29
N LEU A 41 11.10 5.91 2.90
CA LEU A 41 10.84 7.32 3.20
C LEU A 41 10.52 7.55 4.68
N SER A 42 10.78 8.78 5.14
CA SER A 42 10.39 9.22 6.48
C SER A 42 8.87 9.38 6.60
N PRO A 43 8.30 9.31 7.83
CA PRO A 43 6.86 9.44 8.06
C PRO A 43 6.32 10.89 7.91
N GLU A 44 7.19 11.85 7.59
CA GLU A 44 6.83 13.26 7.40
C GLU A 44 5.70 13.43 6.38
N ARG A 45 4.82 14.42 6.52
CA ARG A 45 3.73 14.64 5.56
C ARG A 45 3.96 15.92 4.76
N THR A 46 4.92 15.86 3.83
CA THR A 46 5.25 17.00 2.93
C THR A 46 5.00 16.68 1.46
N VAL A 47 4.75 17.72 0.66
CA VAL A 47 4.59 17.60 -0.80
C VAL A 47 5.88 17.05 -1.43
N THR A 48 7.04 17.53 -1.00
CA THR A 48 8.35 17.05 -1.47
C THR A 48 8.52 15.55 -1.24
N ARG A 49 8.15 15.05 -0.05
CA ARG A 49 8.16 13.60 0.21
C ARG A 49 7.19 12.86 -0.72
N LYS A 50 6.00 13.40 -0.96
CA LYS A 50 5.02 12.76 -1.85
C LYS A 50 5.48 12.69 -3.31
N ILE A 51 6.21 13.71 -3.79
CA ILE A 51 6.85 13.68 -5.12
C ILE A 51 7.94 12.60 -5.17
N LYS A 52 8.80 12.51 -4.14
CA LYS A 52 9.80 11.44 -4.03
C LYS A 52 9.16 10.05 -4.03
N GLU A 53 8.05 9.88 -3.30
CA GLU A 53 7.28 8.64 -3.27
C GLU A 53 6.79 8.24 -4.67
N ALA A 54 6.25 9.19 -5.44
CA ALA A 54 5.79 8.95 -6.81
C ALA A 54 6.93 8.52 -7.75
N ILE A 55 8.08 9.20 -7.68
CA ILE A 55 9.26 8.89 -8.50
C ILE A 55 9.79 7.49 -8.18
N LEU A 56 9.99 7.20 -6.89
CA LEU A 56 10.49 5.90 -6.43
C LEU A 56 9.50 4.78 -6.75
N ALA A 57 8.19 5.00 -6.63
CA ALA A 57 7.18 3.99 -6.97
C ALA A 57 7.16 3.65 -8.46
N ALA A 58 7.33 4.67 -9.32
CA ALA A 58 7.46 4.46 -10.76
C ALA A 58 8.74 3.66 -11.08
N GLU A 59 9.82 3.95 -10.38
CA GLU A 59 11.10 3.26 -10.57
C GLU A 59 11.06 1.80 -10.08
N ILE A 60 10.44 1.52 -8.93
CA ILE A 60 10.21 0.15 -8.45
C ILE A 60 9.37 -0.65 -9.45
N THR A 61 8.30 -0.06 -9.99
CA THR A 61 7.47 -0.72 -11.01
C THR A 61 8.21 -1.03 -12.32
N ARG A 62 9.33 -0.36 -12.61
CA ARG A 62 10.16 -0.69 -13.77
C ARG A 62 11.13 -1.84 -13.53
N ARG A 63 11.49 -2.09 -12.26
CA ARG A 63 12.48 -3.10 -11.87
C ARG A 63 11.86 -4.43 -11.44
N TYR A 64 10.67 -4.37 -10.84
CA TYR A 64 9.96 -5.52 -10.30
C TYR A 64 8.61 -5.64 -10.98
N ASP A 65 8.18 -6.87 -11.20
CA ASP A 65 6.84 -7.13 -11.68
C ASP A 65 5.79 -6.90 -10.57
N LYS A 66 4.52 -6.97 -10.94
CA LYS A 66 3.43 -6.60 -10.02
C LYS A 66 3.23 -7.61 -8.90
N ASP A 67 3.60 -8.85 -9.13
CA ASP A 67 3.44 -9.92 -8.15
C ASP A 67 4.55 -9.82 -7.10
N GLU A 68 5.80 -9.59 -7.51
CA GLU A 68 6.90 -9.28 -6.59
C GLU A 68 6.60 -8.05 -5.72
N ILE A 69 6.06 -6.98 -6.32
CA ILE A 69 5.70 -5.77 -5.57
C ILE A 69 4.59 -6.06 -4.55
N LEU A 70 3.60 -6.86 -4.92
CA LEU A 70 2.51 -7.22 -4.02
C LEU A 70 3.01 -8.10 -2.87
N GLU A 71 3.86 -9.08 -3.17
CA GLU A 71 4.49 -9.94 -2.16
C GLU A 71 5.30 -9.11 -1.15
N LEU A 72 6.17 -8.22 -1.63
CA LEU A 72 6.94 -7.31 -0.78
C LEU A 72 6.02 -6.43 0.08
N TYR A 73 4.94 -5.92 -0.52
CA TYR A 73 3.97 -5.12 0.22
C TYR A 73 3.28 -5.92 1.32
N LEU A 74 2.76 -7.10 1.00
CA LEU A 74 2.03 -7.94 1.96
C LEU A 74 2.92 -8.35 3.13
N ASN A 75 4.21 -8.53 2.91
CA ASN A 75 5.21 -8.86 3.93
C ASN A 75 5.68 -7.66 4.78
N GLU A 76 5.45 -6.43 4.33
CA GLU A 76 5.90 -5.23 5.05
C GLU A 76 4.76 -4.53 5.81
N VAL A 77 3.51 -4.74 5.41
CA VAL A 77 2.36 -4.07 6.03
C VAL A 77 2.25 -4.45 7.50
N TYR A 78 1.97 -3.44 8.31
CA TYR A 78 1.60 -3.61 9.72
C TYR A 78 0.10 -3.90 9.82
N TYR A 79 -0.25 -5.06 10.38
CA TYR A 79 -1.63 -5.54 10.55
C TYR A 79 -2.15 -5.38 11.99
N GLY A 80 -1.45 -4.64 12.86
CA GLY A 80 -1.79 -4.55 14.28
C GLY A 80 -1.12 -5.63 15.13
N ASN A 81 -1.18 -5.52 16.46
CA ASN A 81 -0.64 -6.51 17.40
C ASN A 81 0.82 -6.94 17.15
N LEU A 82 1.68 -6.00 16.73
CA LEU A 82 3.08 -6.27 16.32
C LEU A 82 3.23 -7.27 15.14
N ALA A 83 2.14 -7.60 14.44
CA ALA A 83 2.17 -8.42 13.23
C ALA A 83 2.57 -7.56 12.03
N TYR A 84 3.82 -7.73 11.57
CA TYR A 84 4.33 -7.18 10.32
C TYR A 84 4.44 -8.31 9.31
N GLY A 85 3.76 -8.16 8.18
CA GLY A 85 3.68 -9.20 7.17
C GLY A 85 2.44 -10.10 7.31
N ILE A 86 1.97 -10.59 6.16
CA ILE A 86 0.69 -11.30 6.07
C ILE A 86 0.71 -12.64 6.80
N ASP A 87 1.82 -13.38 6.78
CA ASP A 87 1.96 -14.63 7.53
C ASP A 87 1.95 -14.39 9.05
N ALA A 88 2.67 -13.37 9.52
CA ALA A 88 2.65 -13.00 10.92
C ALA A 88 1.23 -12.61 11.37
N ALA A 89 0.47 -11.93 10.50
CA ALA A 89 -0.91 -11.58 10.77
C ALA A 89 -1.83 -12.81 10.79
N ALA A 90 -1.71 -13.70 9.81
CA ALA A 90 -2.48 -14.94 9.75
C ALA A 90 -2.29 -15.79 11.01
N GLU A 91 -1.04 -15.95 11.47
CA GLU A 91 -0.72 -16.67 12.69
C GLU A 91 -1.27 -15.94 13.93
N THR A 92 -1.06 -14.62 14.03
CA THR A 92 -1.48 -13.83 15.20
C THR A 92 -3.00 -13.83 15.41
N TYR A 93 -3.78 -13.73 14.32
CA TYR A 93 -5.24 -13.61 14.40
C TYR A 93 -5.99 -14.94 14.28
N PHE A 94 -5.42 -15.93 13.59
CA PHE A 94 -6.13 -17.17 13.25
C PHE A 94 -5.34 -18.46 13.53
N GLY A 95 -4.04 -18.38 13.84
CA GLY A 95 -3.17 -19.54 14.07
C GLY A 95 -3.01 -20.40 12.81
N LYS A 96 -2.79 -19.76 11.66
CA LYS A 96 -2.72 -20.38 10.33
C LYS A 96 -1.61 -19.74 9.49
N ASP A 97 -1.11 -20.49 8.51
CA ASP A 97 -0.34 -19.94 7.40
C ASP A 97 -1.24 -19.03 6.54
N ALA A 98 -0.69 -17.97 5.92
CA ALA A 98 -1.51 -17.06 5.12
C ALA A 98 -2.17 -17.75 3.91
N ALA A 99 -1.56 -18.82 3.41
CA ALA A 99 -2.10 -19.63 2.32
C ALA A 99 -3.40 -20.36 2.69
N ASP A 100 -3.64 -20.59 3.98
CA ASP A 100 -4.80 -21.32 4.50
C ASP A 100 -5.95 -20.40 4.96
N LEU A 101 -5.81 -19.09 4.75
CA LEU A 101 -6.86 -18.13 5.08
C LEU A 101 -8.11 -18.37 4.22
N THR A 102 -9.26 -18.38 4.88
CA THR A 102 -10.55 -18.28 4.18
C THR A 102 -10.74 -16.89 3.59
N LEU A 103 -11.64 -16.75 2.62
CA LEU A 103 -11.98 -15.44 2.04
C LEU A 103 -12.42 -14.42 3.11
N ALA A 104 -13.14 -14.86 4.15
CA ALA A 104 -13.59 -13.97 5.22
C ALA A 104 -12.41 -13.49 6.09
N GLU A 105 -11.46 -14.37 6.40
CA GLU A 105 -10.27 -14.04 7.19
C GLU A 105 -9.32 -13.13 6.38
N ALA A 106 -9.09 -13.44 5.10
CA ALA A 106 -8.32 -12.59 4.20
C ALA A 106 -8.97 -11.20 4.02
N ALA A 107 -10.29 -11.14 3.91
CA ALA A 107 -11.02 -9.87 3.85
C ALA A 107 -10.87 -9.04 5.13
N LEU A 108 -10.83 -9.70 6.30
CA LEU A 108 -10.57 -9.01 7.57
C LEU A 108 -9.16 -8.41 7.60
N LEU A 109 -8.14 -9.14 7.14
CA LEU A 109 -6.76 -8.63 7.12
C LEU A 109 -6.53 -7.53 6.08
N ALA A 110 -7.31 -7.51 5.01
CA ALA A 110 -7.21 -6.50 3.95
C ALA A 110 -7.97 -5.20 4.23
N GLY A 111 -8.92 -5.21 5.18
CA GLY A 111 -9.77 -4.07 5.55
C GLY A 111 -9.08 -3.09 6.50
#